data_AF-A0A2N7RR19-F1
#
_entry.id   AF-A0A2N7RR19-F1
#
_cell.length_a   1.000
_cell.length_b   1.000
_cell.length_c   1.000
_cell.angle_alpha   90.00
_cell.angle_beta   90.00
_cell.angle_gamma   90.00
#
_symmetry.space_group_name_H-M   'P 1'
#
loop_
_entity.id
_entity.type
_entity.pdbx_description
1 polymer ?
#
loop_
_entity_poly.entity_id
_entity_poly.type
_entity_poly.pdbx_seq_one_letter_code
_entity_poly.pdbx_strand_id
1 'polypeptide(L)'
;MSTSLSSDDDVLTITVDDRLRLLLQQLTGGKADWKQLEERTGVSAEKWRNFHRGQTKASVEMLERTSQCWPEYAFWLVTGVSDWQHGHSQPNMTKKVRLRTAAKDLFLKQLEERRLLQDKLWTDEDLKKYHSLHTHLALGEIAEANAIKLDEAIHRQIKHWYDIVVDIDELQRIREEQETTLEQFETTEANKEMF
;
A
#
# COMPACT_ATOMS: atom_id res chain seq x y z
N MET A 1 7.41 -7.36 57.86
CA MET A 1 8.47 -7.77 56.92
C MET A 1 7.98 -7.48 55.53
N SER A 2 8.53 -6.43 54.93
CA SER A 2 8.25 -6.03 53.56
C SER A 2 8.85 -7.06 52.60
N THR A 3 8.09 -7.47 51.61
CA THR A 3 8.66 -7.99 50.37
C THR A 3 7.84 -7.39 49.25
N SER A 4 8.38 -6.30 48.71
CA SER A 4 8.01 -5.70 47.46
C SER A 4 8.02 -6.76 46.36
N LEU A 5 6.91 -6.92 45.65
CA LEU A 5 6.96 -7.46 44.29
C LEU A 5 6.46 -6.38 43.33
N SER A 6 7.41 -5.96 42.50
CA SER A 6 7.34 -5.08 41.34
C SER A 6 5.97 -5.08 40.67
N SER A 7 5.32 -3.91 40.64
CA SER A 7 4.06 -3.66 39.91
C SER A 7 4.28 -2.83 38.64
N ASP A 8 5.51 -2.68 38.15
CA ASP A 8 5.82 -1.75 37.04
C ASP A 8 6.66 -2.35 35.90
N ASP A 9 7.03 -3.64 35.94
CA ASP A 9 7.83 -4.29 34.86
C ASP A 9 7.00 -5.01 33.78
N ASP A 10 5.67 -5.04 33.88
CA ASP A 10 4.81 -5.79 32.95
C ASP A 10 4.36 -4.95 31.73
N VAL A 11 5.29 -4.16 31.18
CA VAL A 11 5.16 -3.70 29.79
C VAL A 11 5.43 -4.93 28.91
N LEU A 12 4.39 -5.75 28.80
CA LEU A 12 4.29 -6.99 28.05
C LEU A 12 5.06 -6.91 26.73
N THR A 13 6.28 -7.46 26.74
CA THR A 13 7.02 -7.69 25.50
C THR A 13 6.26 -8.76 24.72
N ILE A 14 5.43 -8.33 23.77
CA ILE A 14 4.66 -9.23 22.89
C ILE A 14 5.62 -10.27 22.34
N THR A 15 5.40 -11.55 22.64
CA THR A 15 6.32 -12.62 22.25
C THR A 15 6.14 -13.00 20.78
N VAL A 16 7.05 -13.79 20.23
CA VAL A 16 6.89 -14.34 18.87
C VAL A 16 5.63 -15.22 18.75
N ASP A 17 5.28 -15.93 19.82
CA ASP A 17 4.06 -16.76 19.88
C ASP A 17 2.82 -15.86 19.77
N ASP A 18 2.80 -14.74 20.50
CA ASP A 18 1.68 -13.79 20.46
C ASP A 18 1.55 -13.13 19.10
N ARG A 19 2.67 -12.72 18.49
CA ARG A 19 2.68 -12.15 17.13
C ARG A 19 2.19 -13.15 16.10
N LEU A 20 2.60 -14.41 16.19
CA LEU A 20 2.13 -15.45 15.27
C LEU A 20 0.62 -15.68 15.43
N ARG A 21 0.08 -15.72 16.66
CA ARG A 21 -1.36 -15.82 16.89
C ARG A 21 -2.14 -14.64 16.29
N LEU A 22 -1.65 -13.42 16.52
CA LEU A 22 -2.24 -12.21 15.94
C LEU A 22 -2.24 -12.25 14.41
N LEU A 23 -1.14 -12.70 13.80
CA LEU A 23 -1.06 -12.87 12.36
C LEU A 23 -2.07 -13.91 11.85
N LEU A 24 -2.16 -15.08 12.48
CA LEU A 24 -3.11 -16.11 12.10
C LEU A 24 -4.56 -15.64 12.22
N GLN A 25 -4.89 -14.91 13.27
CA GLN A 25 -6.23 -14.33 13.46
C GLN A 25 -6.58 -13.39 12.30
N GLN A 26 -5.63 -12.57 11.86
CA GLN A 26 -5.81 -11.67 10.73
C GLN A 26 -5.98 -12.42 9.41
N LEU A 27 -5.08 -13.36 9.12
CA LEU A 27 -5.06 -14.11 7.86
C LEU A 27 -6.32 -14.93 7.65
N THR A 28 -6.90 -15.44 8.74
CA THR A 28 -8.09 -16.28 8.71
C THR A 28 -9.39 -15.51 8.93
N GLY A 29 -9.32 -14.18 9.11
CA GLY A 29 -10.50 -13.36 9.43
C GLY A 29 -11.20 -13.80 10.72
N GLY A 30 -10.45 -14.35 11.68
CA GLY A 30 -10.96 -14.92 12.93
C GLY A 30 -11.65 -16.28 12.80
N LYS A 31 -11.73 -16.86 11.60
CA LYS A 31 -12.29 -18.21 11.40
C LYS A 31 -11.17 -19.22 11.57
N ALA A 32 -11.32 -20.17 12.49
CA ALA A 32 -10.35 -21.23 12.76
C ALA A 32 -10.24 -22.28 11.62
N ASP A 33 -9.97 -21.85 10.39
CA ASP A 33 -9.85 -22.70 9.19
C ASP A 33 -8.45 -23.28 9.04
N TRP A 34 -8.14 -24.21 9.95
CA TRP A 34 -6.84 -24.87 10.00
C TRP A 34 -6.53 -25.73 8.78
N LYS A 35 -7.57 -26.19 8.07
CA LYS A 35 -7.41 -27.01 6.86
C LYS A 35 -6.85 -26.17 5.72
N GLN A 36 -7.39 -24.97 5.52
CA GLN A 36 -6.85 -24.03 4.54
C GLN A 36 -5.42 -23.60 4.90
N LEU A 37 -5.15 -23.40 6.19
CA LEU A 37 -3.82 -23.04 6.66
C LEU A 37 -2.79 -24.15 6.39
N GLU A 38 -3.17 -25.41 6.59
CA GLU A 38 -2.36 -26.58 6.25
C GLU A 38 -2.09 -26.67 4.76
N GLU A 39 -3.11 -26.51 3.91
CA GLU A 39 -2.95 -26.54 2.44
C GLU A 39 -1.96 -25.47 1.95
N ARG A 40 -1.97 -24.28 2.55
CA ARG A 40 -1.07 -23.18 2.17
C ARG A 40 0.34 -23.36 2.72
N THR A 41 0.48 -23.73 3.98
CA THR A 41 1.78 -23.74 4.69
C THR A 41 2.50 -25.09 4.60
N GLY A 42 1.76 -26.18 4.35
CA GLY A 42 2.23 -27.56 4.45
C GLY A 42 2.42 -28.05 5.88
N VAL A 43 2.06 -27.25 6.89
CA VAL A 43 2.12 -27.63 8.31
C VAL A 43 0.77 -28.16 8.76
N SER A 44 0.74 -29.30 9.47
CA SER A 44 -0.52 -29.98 9.79
C SER A 44 -1.52 -29.11 10.56
N ALA A 45 -2.82 -29.26 10.23
CA ALA A 45 -3.89 -28.52 10.89
C ALA A 45 -3.94 -28.76 12.41
N GLU A 46 -3.55 -29.96 12.86
CA GLU A 46 -3.44 -30.29 14.27
C GLU A 46 -2.36 -29.45 14.98
N LYS A 47 -1.20 -29.27 14.36
CA LYS A 47 -0.10 -28.47 14.90
C LYS A 47 -0.50 -27.00 15.02
N TRP A 48 -1.21 -26.47 14.03
CA TRP A 48 -1.80 -25.13 14.10
C TRP A 48 -2.82 -24.99 15.23
N ARG A 49 -3.71 -25.98 15.36
CA ARG A 49 -4.74 -25.99 16.41
C ARG A 49 -4.13 -26.04 17.82
N ASN A 50 -3.14 -26.88 18.04
CA ASN A 50 -2.47 -27.04 19.33
C ASN A 50 -1.70 -25.75 19.70
N PHE A 51 -1.02 -25.14 18.74
CA PHE A 51 -0.36 -23.85 18.92
C PHE A 51 -1.35 -22.73 19.26
N HIS A 52 -2.45 -22.63 18.51
CA HIS A 52 -3.48 -21.62 18.74
C HIS A 52 -4.12 -21.75 20.13
N ARG A 53 -4.27 -22.97 20.64
CA ARG A 53 -4.75 -23.25 22.00
C ARG A 53 -3.72 -22.99 23.11
N GLY A 54 -2.48 -22.62 22.74
CA GLY A 54 -1.39 -22.43 23.69
C GLY A 54 -0.80 -23.73 24.24
N GLN A 55 -1.13 -24.88 23.65
CA GLN A 55 -0.61 -26.19 24.06
C GLN A 55 0.83 -26.42 23.60
N THR A 56 1.22 -25.78 22.49
CA THR A 56 2.58 -25.83 21.95
C THR A 56 3.08 -24.42 21.63
N LYS A 57 4.40 -24.19 21.76
CA LYS A 57 5.05 -22.96 21.30
C LYS A 57 5.20 -22.94 19.77
N ALA A 58 5.44 -21.76 19.20
CA ALA A 58 5.74 -21.64 17.78
C ALA A 58 7.02 -22.43 17.46
N SER A 59 6.90 -23.38 16.54
CA SER A 59 8.06 -24.12 16.04
C SER A 59 8.76 -23.32 14.93
N VAL A 60 10.06 -23.59 14.72
CA VAL A 60 10.85 -22.99 13.64
C VAL A 60 10.19 -23.21 12.28
N GLU A 61 9.68 -24.43 12.04
CA GLU A 61 8.94 -24.78 10.82
C GLU A 61 7.70 -23.89 10.62
N MET A 62 6.93 -23.63 11.68
CA MET A 62 5.75 -22.76 11.58
C MET A 62 6.13 -21.34 11.22
N LEU A 63 7.19 -20.81 11.84
CA LEU A 63 7.69 -19.46 11.54
C LEU A 63 8.22 -19.37 10.10
N GLU A 64 8.98 -20.37 9.66
CA GLU A 64 9.52 -20.44 8.31
C GLU A 64 8.41 -20.50 7.26
N ARG A 65 7.47 -21.45 7.39
CA ARG A 65 6.38 -21.62 6.42
C ARG A 65 5.46 -20.41 6.38
N THR A 66 5.16 -19.81 7.52
CA THR A 66 4.38 -18.57 7.58
C THR A 66 5.11 -17.43 6.88
N SER A 67 6.42 -17.29 7.11
CA SER A 67 7.24 -16.25 6.49
C SER A 67 7.40 -16.44 4.98
N GLN A 68 7.38 -17.67 4.49
CA GLN A 68 7.40 -17.97 3.05
C GLN A 68 6.05 -17.67 2.38
N CYS A 69 4.94 -18.02 3.03
CA CYS A 69 3.59 -17.75 2.50
C CYS A 69 3.23 -16.25 2.55
N TRP A 70 3.70 -15.53 3.56
CA TRP A 70 3.41 -14.11 3.77
C TRP A 70 4.68 -13.32 4.14
N PRO A 71 5.60 -13.13 3.19
CA PRO A 71 6.89 -12.48 3.42
C PRO A 71 6.75 -11.03 3.92
N GLU A 72 5.64 -10.36 3.61
CA GLU A 72 5.34 -9.01 4.10
C GLU A 72 5.31 -8.93 5.63
N TYR A 73 5.01 -10.02 6.35
CA TYR A 73 4.93 -10.05 7.81
C TYR A 73 6.17 -10.65 8.49
N ALA A 74 7.11 -11.24 7.73
CA ALA A 74 8.23 -12.00 8.28
C ALA A 74 9.12 -11.18 9.22
N PHE A 75 9.47 -9.95 8.81
CA PHE A 75 10.29 -9.06 9.62
C PHE A 75 9.63 -8.74 10.96
N TRP A 76 8.36 -8.33 10.95
CA TRP A 76 7.61 -8.03 12.16
C TRP A 76 7.40 -9.27 13.04
N LEU A 77 7.10 -10.43 12.42
CA LEU A 77 6.89 -11.68 13.12
C LEU A 77 8.10 -12.03 13.99
N VAL A 78 9.31 -11.91 13.45
CA VAL A 78 10.54 -12.28 14.18
C VAL A 78 11.02 -11.17 15.11
N THR A 79 11.04 -9.91 14.63
CA THR A 79 11.66 -8.79 15.37
C THR A 79 10.70 -8.06 16.32
N GLY A 80 9.39 -8.15 16.08
CA GLY A 80 8.39 -7.31 16.75
C GLY A 80 8.36 -5.85 16.30
N VAL A 81 9.21 -5.46 15.35
CA VAL A 81 9.31 -4.09 14.82
C VAL A 81 8.65 -4.02 13.45
N SER A 82 7.91 -2.94 13.17
CA SER A 82 7.32 -2.70 11.85
C SER A 82 8.26 -1.87 10.97
N ASP A 83 8.50 -2.28 9.73
CA ASP A 83 9.30 -1.55 8.75
C ASP A 83 8.52 -1.29 7.45
N TRP A 84 7.47 -0.48 7.58
CA TRP A 84 6.52 -0.19 6.51
C TRP A 84 7.14 0.56 5.32
N GLN A 85 8.25 1.26 5.53
CA GLN A 85 8.96 2.00 4.47
C GLN A 85 9.58 1.06 3.43
N HIS A 86 9.97 -0.13 3.86
CA HIS A 86 10.57 -1.17 3.01
C HIS A 86 9.58 -2.28 2.63
N GLY A 87 8.28 -2.08 2.88
CA GLY A 87 7.23 -3.04 2.52
C GLY A 87 7.02 -4.16 3.55
N HIS A 88 7.65 -4.08 4.72
CA HIS A 88 7.34 -4.97 5.85
C HIS A 88 6.20 -4.39 6.68
N SER A 89 5.14 -5.17 6.89
CA SER A 89 3.97 -4.73 7.64
C SER A 89 3.79 -5.56 8.91
N GLN A 90 3.04 -5.00 9.84
CA GLN A 90 2.38 -5.77 10.89
C GLN A 90 0.90 -5.98 10.51
N PRO A 91 0.23 -7.01 11.05
CA PRO A 91 -1.22 -7.16 10.96
C PRO A 91 -1.93 -5.90 11.50
N ASN A 92 -3.05 -5.50 10.90
CA ASN A 92 -3.87 -4.37 11.35
C ASN A 92 -3.24 -2.96 11.32
N MET A 93 -2.30 -2.67 10.41
CA MET A 93 -1.92 -1.27 10.14
C MET A 93 -3.12 -0.49 9.57
N THR A 94 -3.79 0.28 10.41
CA THR A 94 -4.89 1.19 10.05
C THR A 94 -4.42 2.45 9.32
N LYS A 95 -3.10 2.73 9.30
CA LYS A 95 -2.56 3.85 8.52
C LYS A 95 -2.57 3.49 7.04
N LYS A 96 -3.31 4.26 6.25
CA LYS A 96 -3.22 4.36 4.78
C LYS A 96 -1.87 4.95 4.36
N VAL A 97 -0.76 4.31 4.72
CA VAL A 97 0.52 4.57 4.05
C VAL A 97 0.46 3.81 2.73
N ARG A 98 0.88 4.41 1.62
CA ARG A 98 1.06 3.67 0.36
C ARG A 98 2.05 2.54 0.63
N LEU A 99 1.54 1.32 0.83
CA LEU A 99 2.38 0.14 0.99
C LEU A 99 3.14 -0.05 -0.32
N ARG A 100 4.48 -0.08 -0.24
CA ARG A 100 5.28 -0.63 -1.34
C ARG A 100 5.01 -2.13 -1.37
N THR A 101 4.03 -2.57 -2.17
CA THR A 101 3.79 -4.00 -2.46
C THR A 101 4.97 -4.65 -3.18
N ALA A 102 5.85 -3.83 -3.76
CA ALA A 102 7.08 -4.28 -4.43
C ALA A 102 7.91 -5.27 -3.59
N ALA A 103 7.96 -5.14 -2.26
CA ALA A 103 8.68 -6.09 -1.42
C ALA A 103 8.04 -7.49 -1.48
N LYS A 104 6.73 -7.57 -1.27
CA LYS A 104 5.97 -8.83 -1.36
C LYS A 104 6.14 -9.49 -2.73
N ASP A 105 5.91 -8.73 -3.80
CA ASP A 105 5.95 -9.26 -5.16
C ASP A 105 7.37 -9.69 -5.56
N LEU A 106 8.39 -8.91 -5.16
CA LEU A 106 9.81 -9.25 -5.35
C LEU A 106 10.18 -10.53 -4.58
N PHE A 107 9.81 -10.64 -3.30
CA PHE A 107 10.18 -11.78 -2.48
C PHE A 107 9.44 -13.05 -2.90
N LEU A 108 8.15 -12.97 -3.25
CA LEU A 108 7.41 -14.11 -3.79
C LEU A 108 8.04 -14.62 -5.08
N LYS A 109 8.39 -13.71 -6.00
CA LYS A 109 9.11 -14.06 -7.23
C LYS A 109 10.45 -14.74 -6.94
N GLN A 110 11.25 -14.20 -6.03
CA GLN A 110 12.54 -14.80 -5.66
C GLN A 110 12.40 -16.17 -4.98
N LEU A 111 11.35 -16.37 -4.17
CA LEU A 111 11.06 -17.65 -3.52
C LEU A 111 10.63 -18.70 -4.54
N GLU A 112 9.77 -18.31 -5.50
CA GLU A 112 9.32 -19.16 -6.60
C GLU A 112 10.49 -19.57 -7.50
N GLU A 113 11.35 -18.62 -7.89
CA GLU A 113 12.57 -18.90 -8.66
C GLU A 113 13.49 -19.89 -7.96
N ARG A 114 13.71 -19.70 -6.66
CA ARG A 114 14.50 -20.64 -5.84
C ARG A 114 13.88 -22.04 -5.83
N ARG A 115 12.55 -22.13 -5.71
CA ARG A 115 11.83 -23.41 -5.73
C ARG A 115 11.99 -24.12 -7.08
N LEU A 116 11.81 -23.40 -8.18
CA LEU A 116 11.94 -23.94 -9.54
C LEU A 116 13.35 -24.47 -9.84
N LEU A 117 14.39 -23.76 -9.37
CA LEU A 117 15.77 -24.22 -9.46
C LEU A 117 16.02 -25.45 -8.58
N GLN A 118 15.49 -25.46 -7.36
CA GLN A 118 15.68 -26.55 -6.40
C GLN A 118 14.99 -27.85 -6.87
N ASP A 119 13.82 -27.73 -7.49
CA ASP A 119 13.08 -28.85 -8.06
C ASP A 119 13.63 -29.30 -9.44
N LYS A 120 14.73 -28.67 -9.91
CA LYS A 120 15.36 -28.88 -11.23
C LYS A 120 14.39 -28.73 -12.41
N LEU A 121 13.29 -28.03 -12.20
CA LEU A 121 12.31 -27.75 -13.24
C LEU A 121 12.90 -26.77 -14.25
N TRP A 122 13.66 -25.79 -13.77
CA TRP A 122 14.33 -24.77 -14.58
C TRP A 122 15.84 -24.78 -14.35
N THR A 123 16.60 -24.41 -15.38
CA THR A 123 18.04 -24.15 -15.28
C THR A 123 18.32 -22.67 -15.03
N ASP A 124 19.56 -22.34 -14.65
CA ASP A 124 20.00 -20.94 -14.50
C ASP A 124 19.88 -20.13 -15.81
N GLU A 125 19.99 -20.79 -16.97
CA GLU A 125 19.77 -20.16 -18.28
C GLU A 125 18.30 -19.82 -18.53
N ASP A 126 17.38 -20.71 -18.14
CA ASP A 126 15.94 -20.48 -18.23
C ASP A 126 15.53 -19.29 -17.36
N LEU A 127 16.10 -19.20 -16.15
CA LEU A 127 15.86 -18.11 -15.22
C LEU A 127 16.33 -16.76 -15.79
N LYS A 128 17.54 -16.71 -16.38
CA LYS A 128 18.07 -15.50 -17.03
C LYS A 128 17.20 -15.05 -18.21
N LYS A 129 16.72 -16.00 -19.01
CA LYS A 129 15.84 -15.72 -20.15
C LYS A 129 14.49 -15.17 -19.69
N TYR A 130 13.91 -15.76 -18.64
CA TYR A 130 12.69 -15.28 -18.00
C TYR A 130 12.85 -13.88 -17.41
N HIS A 131 13.96 -13.61 -16.71
CA HIS A 131 14.28 -12.28 -16.18
C HIS A 131 14.42 -11.23 -17.28
N SER A 132 15.13 -11.55 -18.36
CA SER A 132 15.26 -10.66 -19.52
C SER A 132 13.88 -10.34 -20.10
N LEU A 133 13.05 -11.35 -20.36
CA LEU A 133 11.72 -11.17 -20.93
C LEU A 133 10.80 -10.34 -20.04
N HIS A 134 10.76 -10.62 -18.73
CA HIS A 134 9.92 -9.87 -17.80
C HIS A 134 10.41 -8.44 -17.53
N THR A 135 11.72 -8.20 -17.62
CA THR A 135 12.25 -6.83 -17.50
C THR A 135 11.78 -5.99 -18.69
N HIS A 136 11.78 -6.56 -19.90
CA HIS A 136 11.26 -5.87 -21.09
C HIS A 136 9.75 -5.62 -21.01
N LEU A 137 8.96 -6.57 -20.51
CA LEU A 137 7.51 -6.39 -20.31
C LEU A 137 7.19 -5.33 -19.25
N ALA A 138 7.86 -5.40 -18.09
CA ALA A 138 7.66 -4.43 -17.00
C ALA A 138 8.07 -3.00 -17.42
N LEU A 139 9.15 -2.86 -18.21
CA LEU A 139 9.53 -1.56 -18.78
C LEU A 139 8.49 -1.03 -19.77
N GLY A 140 7.84 -1.91 -20.53
CA GLY A 140 6.73 -1.57 -21.42
C GLY A 140 5.50 -1.07 -20.67
N GLU A 141 5.06 -1.79 -19.64
CA GLU A 141 3.92 -1.41 -18.80
C GLU A 141 4.17 -0.09 -18.05
N ILE A 142 5.39 0.12 -17.55
CA ILE A 142 5.78 1.39 -16.91
C ILE A 142 5.78 2.53 -17.93
N ALA A 143 6.26 2.31 -19.14
CA ALA A 143 6.24 3.30 -20.21
C ALA A 143 4.80 3.68 -20.59
N GLU A 144 3.91 2.71 -20.70
CA GLU A 144 2.49 2.90 -21.01
C GLU A 144 1.76 3.65 -19.88
N ALA A 145 1.97 3.24 -18.62
CA ALA A 145 1.40 3.93 -17.47
C ALA A 145 1.92 5.38 -17.32
N ASN A 146 3.17 5.63 -17.71
CA ASN A 146 3.72 6.99 -17.72
C ASN A 146 3.16 7.82 -18.88
N ALA A 147 2.91 7.23 -20.05
CA ALA A 147 2.26 7.90 -21.17
C ALA A 147 0.83 8.34 -20.81
N ILE A 148 0.05 7.48 -20.14
CA ILE A 148 -1.30 7.83 -19.65
C ILE A 148 -1.25 8.99 -18.65
N LYS A 149 -0.32 8.96 -17.68
CA LYS A 149 -0.17 10.05 -16.71
C LYS A 149 0.25 11.37 -17.34
N LEU A 150 1.07 11.31 -18.39
CA LEU A 150 1.49 12.49 -19.14
C LEU A 150 0.30 13.08 -19.90
N ASP A 151 -0.51 12.23 -20.54
CA ASP A 151 -1.72 12.65 -21.26
C ASP A 151 -2.74 13.30 -20.32
N GLU A 152 -3.01 12.70 -19.15
CA GLU A 152 -3.86 13.30 -18.12
C GLU A 152 -3.31 14.65 -17.60
N ALA A 153 -1.98 14.77 -17.46
CA ALA A 153 -1.36 16.01 -17.01
C ALA A 153 -1.52 17.12 -18.05
N ILE A 154 -1.31 16.80 -19.33
CA ILE A 154 -1.56 17.72 -20.45
C ILE A 154 -3.03 18.14 -20.47
N HIS A 155 -3.96 17.19 -20.33
CA HIS A 155 -5.39 17.48 -20.33
C HIS A 155 -5.82 18.40 -19.19
N ARG A 156 -5.28 18.19 -17.98
CA ARG A 156 -5.50 19.09 -16.83
C ARG A 156 -4.95 20.50 -17.09
N GLN A 157 -3.78 20.60 -17.71
CA GLN A 157 -3.16 21.88 -18.02
C GLN A 157 -3.97 22.65 -19.06
N ILE A 158 -4.41 21.98 -20.13
CA ILE A 158 -5.27 22.57 -21.17
C ILE A 158 -6.58 23.07 -20.57
N LYS A 159 -7.23 22.28 -19.70
CA LYS A 159 -8.46 22.69 -19.03
C LYS A 159 -8.26 23.93 -18.15
N HIS A 160 -7.18 23.97 -17.37
CA HIS A 160 -6.86 25.14 -16.54
C HIS A 160 -6.68 26.42 -17.36
N TRP A 161 -6.00 26.32 -18.52
CA TRP A 161 -5.86 27.46 -19.43
C TRP A 161 -7.18 27.89 -20.05
N TYR A 162 -8.06 26.94 -20.39
CA TYR A 162 -9.40 27.26 -20.90
C TYR A 162 -10.24 28.00 -19.85
N ASP A 163 -10.24 27.53 -18.61
CA ASP A 163 -10.98 28.16 -17.51
C ASP A 163 -10.48 29.60 -17.25
N ILE A 164 -9.16 29.84 -17.31
CA ILE A 164 -8.58 31.19 -17.19
C ILE A 164 -9.02 32.10 -18.34
N VAL A 165 -9.02 31.59 -19.58
CA VAL A 165 -9.40 32.39 -20.76
C VAL A 165 -10.88 32.76 -20.71
N VAL A 166 -11.74 31.84 -20.27
CA VAL A 166 -13.18 32.08 -20.08
C VAL A 166 -13.42 33.16 -19.00
N ASP A 167 -12.68 33.11 -17.89
CA ASP A 167 -12.74 34.15 -16.85
C ASP A 167 -12.31 35.53 -17.38
N ILE A 168 -11.32 35.59 -18.28
CA ILE A 168 -10.88 36.85 -18.88
C ILE A 168 -11.97 37.47 -19.76
N ASP A 169 -12.66 36.66 -20.57
CA ASP A 169 -13.76 37.14 -21.42
C ASP A 169 -14.94 37.64 -20.59
N GLU A 170 -15.25 36.97 -19.46
CA GLU A 170 -16.29 37.40 -18.53
C GLU A 170 -15.93 38.73 -17.85
N LEU A 171 -14.67 38.90 -17.44
CA LEU A 171 -14.18 40.15 -16.86
C LEU A 171 -14.16 41.31 -17.87
N GLN A 172 -13.86 41.04 -19.15
CA GLN A 172 -13.95 42.05 -20.21
C GLN A 172 -15.38 42.52 -20.43
N ARG A 173 -16.35 41.59 -20.43
CA ARG A 173 -17.77 41.93 -20.55
C ARG A 173 -18.28 42.77 -19.37
N ILE A 174 -17.90 42.40 -18.14
CA ILE A 174 -18.26 43.17 -16.94
C ILE A 174 -17.70 44.59 -17.02
N ARG A 175 -16.47 44.74 -17.53
CA ARG A 175 -15.85 46.06 -17.71
C ARG A 175 -16.61 46.92 -18.72
N GLU A 176 -17.01 46.36 -19.87
CA GLU A 176 -17.79 47.08 -20.88
C GLU A 176 -19.18 47.53 -20.36
N GLU A 177 -19.83 46.69 -19.55
CA GLU A 177 -21.10 47.02 -18.89
C GLU A 177 -20.93 48.15 -17.86
N GLN A 178 -19.79 48.21 -17.15
CA GLN A 178 -19.48 49.30 -16.22
C GLN A 178 -19.20 50.62 -16.95
N GLU A 179 -18.45 50.60 -18.05
CA GLU A 179 -18.14 51.79 -18.86
C GLU A 179 -19.43 52.39 -19.46
N THR A 180 -20.32 51.57 -20.01
CA THR A 180 -21.63 52.04 -20.50
C THR A 180 -22.53 52.61 -19.40
N THR A 181 -22.50 52.03 -18.20
CA THR A 181 -23.28 52.54 -17.06
C THR A 181 -22.77 53.91 -16.59
N LEU A 182 -21.45 54.12 -16.59
CA LEU A 182 -20.82 55.40 -16.26
C LEU A 182 -21.19 56.49 -17.28
N GLU A 183 -21.12 56.18 -18.58
CA GLU A 183 -21.52 57.11 -19.65
C GLU A 183 -23.00 57.53 -19.53
N GLN A 184 -23.88 56.58 -19.17
CA GLN A 184 -25.29 56.87 -18.91
C GLN A 184 -25.48 57.78 -17.69
N PHE A 185 -24.70 57.58 -16.63
CA PHE A 185 -24.78 58.41 -15.43
C PHE A 185 -24.30 59.85 -15.70
N GLU A 186 -23.16 60.01 -16.38
CA GLU A 186 -22.59 61.31 -16.76
C GLU A 186 -23.53 62.10 -17.67
N THR A 187 -24.16 61.44 -18.65
CA THR A 187 -25.17 62.08 -19.52
C THR A 187 -26.45 62.44 -18.75
N THR A 188 -26.82 61.67 -17.73
CA THR A 188 -28.00 61.97 -16.91
C THR A 188 -27.74 63.12 -15.92
N GLU A 189 -26.54 63.22 -15.35
CA GLU A 189 -26.12 64.35 -14.51
C GLU A 189 -25.97 65.64 -15.32
N ALA A 190 -25.32 65.59 -16.49
CA ALA A 190 -25.20 66.75 -17.38
C ALA A 190 -26.58 67.30 -17.81
N ASN A 191 -27.56 66.42 -18.03
CA ASN A 191 -28.93 66.83 -18.33
C ASN A 191 -29.67 67.42 -17.12
N LYS A 192 -29.35 67.00 -15.89
CA LYS A 192 -29.93 67.58 -14.66
C LYS A 192 -29.40 68.97 -14.33
N GLU A 193 -28.15 69.29 -14.70
CA GLU A 193 -27.57 70.63 -14.49
C GLU A 193 -28.04 71.68 -15.52
N MET A 194 -28.72 71.24 -16.58
CA MET A 194 -29.24 72.10 -17.65
C MET A 194 -30.72 72.54 -17.49
N PHE A 195 -31.43 72.04 -16.46
CA PHE A 195 -32.81 72.41 -16.13
C PHE A 195 -32.92 73.00 -14.72
#